data_AF-A0A2W6P1C5-F1
#
_entry.id   AF-A0A2W6P1C5-F1
#
_cell.length_a   1.000
_cell.length_b   1.000
_cell.length_c   1.000
_cell.angle_alpha   90.00
_cell.angle_beta   90.00
_cell.angle_gamma   90.00
#
_symmetry.space_group_name_H-M   'P 1'
#
loop_
_entity.id
_entity.type
_entity.pdbx_description
1 polymer ?
#
loop_
_entity_poly.entity_id
_entity_poly.type
_entity_poly.pdbx_seq_one_letter_code
_entity_poly.pdbx_strand_id
1 'polypeptide(L)'
;RAPVPVVVVGNLTAGGNGKTPVVVWLVEQLQQRGIRVGVVSRGYGGKAESYPLLLSADTTTAQAGDEPVLIYQRTDAPVAVSPVRSDAVKAILAQHPDVQIIVTDDGLQHYRLARDVEIVVIDGVRRFGNGWWLPAGP
;
A
#
# COMPACT_ATOMS: atom_id res chain seq x y z
N ARG A 1 -4.00 -5.99 15.67
CA ARG A 1 -4.43 -6.83 14.52
C ARG A 1 -5.69 -6.20 13.95
N ALA A 2 -5.87 -6.18 12.62
CA ALA A 2 -7.08 -5.64 12.00
C ALA A 2 -8.24 -6.67 12.09
N PRO A 3 -9.51 -6.25 12.02
CA PRO A 3 -10.66 -7.16 12.02
C PRO A 3 -10.89 -7.85 10.66
N VAL A 4 -10.18 -7.41 9.61
CA VAL A 4 -10.18 -8.01 8.27
C VAL A 4 -8.75 -8.45 7.91
N PRO A 5 -8.59 -9.42 6.99
CA PRO A 5 -7.27 -9.86 6.53
C PRO A 5 -6.43 -8.70 5.97
N VAL A 6 -5.14 -8.70 6.28
CA VAL A 6 -4.16 -7.72 5.78
C VAL A 6 -3.13 -8.41 4.90
N VAL A 7 -3.05 -7.97 3.64
CA VAL A 7 -2.04 -8.40 2.67
C VAL A 7 -0.99 -7.31 2.49
N VAL A 8 0.27 -7.65 2.72
CA VAL A 8 1.40 -6.76 2.50
C VAL A 8 2.01 -7.04 1.13
N VAL A 9 2.19 -6.01 0.30
CA VAL A 9 2.98 -6.08 -0.93
C VAL A 9 4.21 -5.21 -0.75
N GLY A 10 5.41 -5.80 -0.78
CA GLY A 10 6.66 -5.04 -0.63
C GLY A 10 7.80 -5.59 -1.48
N ASN A 11 8.98 -5.00 -1.33
CA ASN A 11 10.20 -5.40 -2.02
C ASN A 11 11.36 -5.61 -1.03
N LEU A 12 12.39 -6.33 -1.48
CA LEU A 12 13.62 -6.55 -0.70
C LEU A 12 14.78 -5.63 -1.10
N THR A 13 14.68 -4.93 -2.23
CA THR A 13 15.74 -4.05 -2.76
C THR A 13 15.25 -2.60 -2.85
N ALA A 14 16.15 -1.63 -2.70
CA ALA A 14 15.81 -0.22 -2.92
C ALA A 14 15.73 0.09 -4.42
N GLY A 15 14.64 0.73 -4.86
CA GLY A 15 14.41 1.07 -6.27
C GLY A 15 12.97 0.81 -6.75
N GLY A 16 12.66 1.26 -7.97
CA GLY A 16 11.37 1.06 -8.62
C GLY A 16 11.19 -0.39 -9.07
N ASN A 17 10.69 -1.25 -8.19
CA ASN A 17 10.64 -2.70 -8.39
C ASN A 17 9.28 -3.22 -8.88
N GLY A 18 8.45 -2.35 -9.48
CA GLY A 18 7.13 -2.75 -9.98
C GLY A 18 6.09 -3.09 -8.91
N LYS A 19 6.28 -2.65 -7.65
CA LYS A 19 5.30 -2.86 -6.55
C LYS A 19 3.93 -2.28 -6.88
N THR A 20 3.89 -1.03 -7.30
CA THR A 20 2.64 -0.29 -7.56
C THR A 20 1.79 -0.98 -8.64
N PRO A 21 2.36 -1.43 -9.79
CA PRO A 21 1.66 -2.31 -10.72
C PRO A 21 1.09 -3.59 -10.09
N VAL A 22 1.84 -4.26 -9.20
CA VAL A 22 1.37 -5.48 -8.51
C VAL A 22 0.23 -5.18 -7.54
N VAL A 23 0.29 -4.06 -6.82
CA VAL A 23 -0.79 -3.61 -5.92
C VAL A 23 -2.06 -3.33 -6.72
N VAL A 24 -1.95 -2.55 -7.81
CA VAL A 24 -3.10 -2.25 -8.69
C VAL A 24 -3.70 -3.54 -9.24
N TRP A 25 -2.87 -4.43 -9.80
CA TRP A 25 -3.32 -5.72 -10.30
C TRP A 25 -4.04 -6.54 -9.22
N LEU A 26 -3.46 -6.64 -8.01
CA LEU A 26 -4.06 -7.41 -6.92
C LEU A 26 -5.43 -6.86 -6.52
N VAL A 27 -5.54 -5.54 -6.39
CA VAL A 27 -6.81 -4.86 -6.05
C VAL A 27 -7.85 -5.14 -7.13
N GLU A 28 -7.52 -4.95 -8.41
CA GLU A 28 -8.43 -5.21 -9.53
C GLU A 28 -8.87 -6.67 -9.58
N GLN A 29 -7.95 -7.62 -9.37
CA GLN A 29 -8.26 -9.06 -9.36
C GLN A 29 -9.17 -9.47 -8.20
N LEU A 30 -9.10 -8.79 -7.05
CA LEU A 30 -9.99 -9.03 -5.92
C LEU A 30 -11.37 -8.40 -6.18
N GLN A 31 -11.40 -7.18 -6.70
CA GLN A 31 -12.65 -6.48 -7.08
C GLN A 31 -13.43 -7.24 -8.17
N GLN A 32 -12.75 -7.81 -9.16
CA GLN A 32 -13.36 -8.67 -10.20
C GLN A 32 -14.04 -9.91 -9.61
N ARG A 33 -13.62 -10.35 -8.42
CA ARG A 33 -14.24 -11.45 -7.68
C ARG A 33 -15.32 -10.98 -6.70
N GLY A 34 -15.69 -9.69 -6.75
CA GLY A 34 -16.68 -9.07 -5.86
C GLY A 34 -16.16 -8.78 -4.44
N ILE A 35 -14.85 -8.83 -4.21
CA ILE A 35 -14.26 -8.55 -2.90
C ILE A 35 -13.99 -7.06 -2.79
N ARG A 36 -14.50 -6.43 -1.71
CA ARG A 36 -14.26 -5.01 -1.44
C ARG A 36 -12.92 -4.82 -0.74
N VAL A 37 -12.01 -4.12 -1.41
CA VAL A 37 -10.62 -3.92 -0.98
C VAL A 37 -10.43 -2.49 -0.49
N GLY A 38 -9.75 -2.32 0.64
CA GLY A 38 -9.17 -1.04 1.04
C GLY A 38 -7.65 -1.06 0.88
N VAL A 39 -7.05 0.07 0.54
CA VAL A 39 -5.60 0.19 0.36
C VAL A 39 -5.02 1.17 1.38
N VAL A 40 -3.97 0.76 2.09
CA VAL A 40 -3.28 1.64 3.05
C VAL A 40 -1.83 1.84 2.69
N SER A 41 -1.42 3.11 2.68
CA SER A 41 -0.05 3.53 2.40
C SER A 41 0.50 4.43 3.49
N ARG A 42 1.83 4.60 3.47
CA ARG A 42 2.49 5.65 4.25
C ARG A 42 2.34 7.03 3.61
N GLY A 43 2.18 7.09 2.29
CA GLY A 43 2.20 8.34 1.53
C GLY A 43 3.60 8.94 1.35
N TYR A 44 4.57 8.14 0.90
CA TYR A 44 5.93 8.62 0.68
C TYR A 44 5.96 9.79 -0.31
N GLY A 45 6.70 10.86 0.03
CA GLY A 45 6.76 12.10 -0.75
C GLY A 45 5.56 13.03 -0.56
N GLY A 46 4.45 12.56 0.01
CA GLY A 46 3.28 13.37 0.36
C GLY A 46 3.41 14.02 1.74
N LYS A 47 2.72 15.15 1.91
CA LYS A 47 2.60 15.86 3.19
C LYS A 47 1.18 16.38 3.39
N ALA A 48 0.33 15.53 3.95
CA ALA A 48 -1.02 15.93 4.36
C ALA A 48 -0.96 16.87 5.58
N GLU A 49 -1.96 17.76 5.69
CA GLU A 49 -2.14 18.64 6.85
C GLU A 49 -2.54 17.85 8.10
N SER A 50 -3.29 16.76 7.92
CA SER A 50 -3.71 15.86 8.98
C SER A 50 -3.70 14.40 8.51
N TYR A 51 -3.51 13.50 9.46
CA TYR A 51 -3.54 12.05 9.24
C TYR A 51 -4.51 11.39 10.24
N PRO A 52 -5.14 10.26 9.89
CA PRO A 52 -5.10 9.60 8.58
C PRO A 52 -5.83 10.42 7.51
N LEU A 53 -5.28 10.49 6.30
CA LEU A 53 -5.91 11.14 5.16
C LEU A 53 -6.55 10.05 4.30
N LEU A 54 -7.88 10.03 4.19
CA LEU A 54 -8.57 9.28 3.15
C LEU A 54 -8.51 10.09 1.85
N LEU A 55 -8.20 9.39 0.77
CA LEU A 55 -8.14 10.01 -0.56
C LEU A 55 -9.56 10.26 -1.08
N SER A 56 -9.66 11.34 -1.83
CA SER A 56 -10.80 11.76 -2.64
C SER A 56 -10.34 12.16 -4.03
N ALA A 57 -11.28 12.47 -4.92
CA ALA A 57 -10.96 12.98 -6.27
C ALA A 57 -10.10 14.26 -6.27
N ASP A 58 -10.19 15.07 -5.20
CA ASP A 58 -9.45 16.33 -5.05
C ASP A 58 -8.10 16.14 -4.35
N THR A 59 -7.80 14.94 -3.86
CA THR A 59 -6.55 14.68 -3.15
C THR A 59 -5.37 14.71 -4.11
N THR A 60 -4.40 15.57 -3.82
CA THR A 60 -3.23 15.79 -4.66
C THR A 60 -2.08 14.86 -4.30
N THR A 61 -1.16 14.64 -5.24
CA THR A 61 0.09 13.90 -4.98
C THR A 61 0.97 14.61 -3.95
N ALA A 62 0.89 15.95 -3.86
CA ALA A 62 1.58 16.71 -2.82
C ALA A 62 1.08 16.36 -1.40
N GLN A 63 -0.19 15.97 -1.25
CA GLN A 63 -0.76 15.58 0.04
C GLN A 63 -0.53 14.09 0.34
N ALA A 64 -0.79 13.22 -0.63
CA ALA A 64 -0.83 11.77 -0.40
C ALA A 64 0.37 10.99 -0.96
N GLY A 65 1.20 11.60 -1.81
CA GLY A 65 2.25 10.93 -2.58
C GLY A 65 1.74 10.40 -3.92
N ASP A 66 2.66 10.10 -4.83
CA ASP A 66 2.32 9.68 -6.20
C ASP A 66 1.67 8.28 -6.24
N GLU A 67 2.19 7.32 -5.49
CA GLU A 67 1.71 5.92 -5.52
C GLU A 67 0.27 5.78 -4.99
N PRO A 68 -0.12 6.37 -3.84
CA PRO A 68 -1.48 6.24 -3.33
C PRO A 68 -2.52 6.90 -4.24
N VAL A 69 -2.18 8.06 -4.84
CA VAL A 69 -3.05 8.74 -5.80
C VAL A 69 -3.21 7.90 -7.06
N LEU A 70 -2.13 7.33 -7.58
CA LEU A 70 -2.19 6.44 -8.73
C LEU A 70 -3.07 5.21 -8.45
N ILE A 71 -2.92 4.58 -7.28
CA ILE A 71 -3.74 3.42 -6.91
C ILE A 71 -5.22 3.80 -6.80
N TYR A 72 -5.53 4.92 -6.13
CA TYR A 72 -6.89 5.43 -6.01
C TYR A 72 -7.53 5.65 -7.39
N GLN A 73 -6.85 6.39 -8.27
CA GLN A 73 -7.35 6.71 -9.61
C GLN A 73 -7.52 5.49 -10.51
N ARG A 74 -6.68 4.46 -10.35
CA ARG A 74 -6.73 3.25 -11.18
C ARG A 74 -7.77 2.24 -10.74
N THR A 75 -7.98 2.13 -9.43
CA THR A 75 -8.76 1.03 -8.86
C THR A 75 -10.10 1.46 -8.29
N ASP A 76 -10.30 2.77 -8.07
CA ASP A 76 -11.46 3.34 -7.36
C ASP A 76 -11.68 2.73 -5.96
N ALA A 77 -10.67 2.04 -5.42
CA ALA A 77 -10.71 1.48 -4.07
C ALA A 77 -10.54 2.60 -3.03
N PRO A 78 -11.15 2.48 -1.84
CA PRO A 78 -10.82 3.34 -0.71
C PRO A 78 -9.33 3.27 -0.40
N VAL A 79 -8.66 4.42 -0.45
CA VAL A 79 -7.23 4.55 -0.13
C VAL A 79 -7.07 5.50 1.04
N ALA A 80 -6.23 5.11 2.02
CA ALA A 80 -5.86 5.99 3.12
C ALA A 80 -4.36 6.02 3.33
N VAL A 81 -3.82 7.21 3.60
CA VAL A 81 -2.42 7.42 3.94
C VAL A 81 -2.27 7.79 5.42
N SER A 82 -1.29 7.18 6.08
CA SER A 82 -0.87 7.56 7.43
C SER A 82 0.54 7.07 7.73
N PRO A 83 1.38 7.86 8.43
CA PRO A 83 2.63 7.36 9.00
C PRO A 83 2.42 6.12 9.89
N VAL A 84 1.26 6.06 10.55
CA VAL A 84 0.80 4.94 11.38
C VAL A 84 -0.30 4.18 10.62
N ARG A 85 0.09 3.10 9.93
CA ARG A 85 -0.82 2.32 9.08
C ARG A 85 -2.06 1.79 9.78
N SER A 86 -1.98 1.43 11.07
CA SER A 86 -3.16 0.98 11.82
C SER A 86 -4.25 2.05 11.89
N ASP A 87 -3.88 3.32 11.88
CA ASP A 87 -4.86 4.41 11.91
C ASP A 87 -5.47 4.64 10.52
N ALA A 88 -4.71 4.44 9.44
CA ALA A 88 -5.26 4.38 8.08
C ALA A 88 -6.29 3.25 7.93
N VAL A 89 -5.97 2.05 8.46
CA VAL A 89 -6.89 0.91 8.46
C VAL A 89 -8.18 1.23 9.21
N LYS A 90 -8.08 1.79 10.43
CA LYS A 90 -9.27 2.20 11.19
C LYS A 90 -10.11 3.22 10.43
N ALA A 91 -9.48 4.17 9.76
CA ALA A 91 -10.16 5.23 9.03
C ALA A 91 -10.92 4.68 7.81
N ILE A 92 -10.30 3.76 7.05
CA ILE A 92 -10.99 3.04 5.96
C ILE A 92 -12.18 2.27 6.50
N LEU A 93 -12.00 1.44 7.54
CA LEU A 93 -13.07 0.60 8.06
C LEU A 93 -14.20 1.38 8.73
N ALA A 94 -13.92 2.60 9.21
CA ALA A 94 -14.94 3.49 9.76
C ALA A 94 -15.84 4.09 8.66
N GLN A 95 -15.28 4.44 7.50
CA GLN A 95 -16.05 5.02 6.38
C GLN A 95 -16.61 3.96 5.41
N HIS A 96 -15.90 2.84 5.29
CA HIS A 96 -16.22 1.71 4.41
C HIS A 96 -16.24 0.43 5.24
N PRO A 97 -17.28 0.23 6.09
CA PRO A 97 -17.40 -0.93 6.98
C PRO A 97 -17.56 -2.25 6.22
N ASP A 98 -17.75 -2.15 4.91
CA ASP A 98 -18.07 -3.21 3.99
C ASP A 98 -16.81 -3.74 3.26
N VAL A 99 -15.66 -3.08 3.45
CA VAL A 99 -14.32 -3.58 3.08
C VAL A 99 -14.04 -4.91 3.77
N GLN A 100 -13.58 -5.89 2.97
CA GLN A 100 -13.35 -7.26 3.40
C GLN A 100 -11.87 -7.62 3.50
N ILE A 101 -10.99 -6.82 2.89
CA ILE A 101 -9.54 -7.06 2.87
C ILE A 101 -8.78 -5.73 2.76
N ILE A 102 -7.64 -5.64 3.44
CA ILE A 102 -6.72 -4.51 3.32
C ILE A 102 -5.48 -4.95 2.55
N VAL A 103 -5.10 -4.17 1.54
CA VAL A 103 -3.79 -4.28 0.86
C VAL A 103 -2.93 -3.12 1.31
N THR A 104 -1.65 -3.36 1.61
CA THR A 104 -0.69 -2.29 1.91
C THR A 104 0.50 -2.31 0.99
N ASP A 105 0.83 -1.16 0.43
CA ASP A 105 2.08 -0.91 -0.28
C ASP A 105 3.21 -0.69 0.75
N ASP A 106 4.27 -1.45 0.58
CA ASP A 106 5.54 -1.27 1.29
C ASP A 106 5.50 -1.43 2.82
N GLY A 107 4.96 -2.58 3.26
CA GLY A 107 4.87 -2.97 4.67
C GLY A 107 5.98 -3.91 5.17
N LEU A 108 6.89 -4.39 4.31
CA LEU A 108 7.88 -5.41 4.71
C LEU A 108 8.83 -4.91 5.82
N GLN A 109 9.12 -3.61 5.86
CA GLN A 109 9.92 -2.98 6.92
C GLN A 109 9.09 -2.50 8.13
N HIS A 110 7.75 -2.61 8.09
CA HIS A 110 6.83 -2.07 9.10
C HIS A 110 6.04 -3.16 9.82
N TYR A 111 6.71 -3.89 10.70
CA TYR A 111 6.19 -5.05 11.44
C TYR A 111 5.07 -4.77 12.46
N ARG A 112 4.74 -3.50 12.76
CA ARG A 112 3.75 -3.13 13.78
C ARG A 112 2.30 -3.43 13.37
N LEU A 113 2.00 -3.47 12.06
CA LEU A 113 0.71 -3.91 11.57
C LEU A 113 0.77 -5.43 11.37
N ALA A 114 0.00 -6.16 12.16
CA ALA A 114 -0.13 -7.61 11.98
C ALA A 114 -0.69 -7.91 10.59
N ARG A 115 0.01 -8.77 9.86
CA ARG A 115 -0.26 -9.17 8.48
C ARG A 115 -0.60 -10.66 8.43
N ASP A 116 -1.52 -11.01 7.54
CA ASP A 116 -1.94 -12.40 7.35
C ASP A 116 -1.26 -13.02 6.12
N VAL A 117 -0.92 -12.21 5.11
CA VAL A 117 -0.18 -12.63 3.91
C VAL A 117 0.87 -11.58 3.54
N GLU A 118 2.03 -12.04 3.09
CA GLU A 118 3.09 -11.19 2.54
C GLU A 118 3.44 -11.62 1.11
N ILE A 119 3.48 -10.65 0.21
CA ILE A 119 3.90 -10.80 -1.18
C ILE A 119 5.16 -9.95 -1.37
N VAL A 120 6.25 -10.64 -1.73
CA VAL A 120 7.52 -9.99 -2.05
C VAL A 120 7.64 -9.88 -3.57
N VAL A 121 7.79 -8.66 -4.05
CA VAL A 121 8.05 -8.36 -5.47
C VAL A 121 9.55 -8.24 -5.68
N ILE A 122 10.07 -9.07 -6.58
CA ILE A 122 11.47 -9.11 -6.99
C ILE A 122 11.54 -8.69 -8.46
N ASP A 123 12.39 -7.72 -8.76
CA ASP A 123 12.64 -7.30 -10.14
C ASP A 123 13.28 -8.47 -10.93
N GLY A 124 12.70 -8.82 -12.08
CA GLY A 124 13.16 -9.98 -12.86
C GLY A 124 14.56 -9.82 -13.47
N VAL A 125 15.00 -8.58 -13.70
CA VAL A 125 16.30 -8.24 -14.31
C VAL A 125 17.34 -8.01 -13.22
N ARG A 126 17.06 -7.10 -12.28
CA ARG A 126 17.97 -6.77 -11.18
C ARG A 126 18.04 -7.87 -10.14
N ARG A 127 16.99 -8.68 -9.98
CA ARG A 127 16.85 -9.73 -8.96
C ARG A 127 17.20 -9.18 -7.57
N PHE A 128 18.31 -9.65 -6.99
CA PHE A 128 18.81 -9.23 -5.69
C PHE A 128 19.95 -8.20 -5.78
N GLY A 129 20.16 -7.59 -6.95
CA GLY A 129 21.23 -6.62 -7.16
C GLY A 129 22.62 -7.25 -7.11
N ASN A 130 23.55 -6.58 -6.43
CA ASN A 130 24.91 -7.07 -6.22
C ASN A 130 25.05 -8.02 -5.01
N GLY A 131 23.96 -8.27 -4.27
CA GLY A 131 23.90 -9.23 -3.17
C GLY A 131 24.48 -8.73 -1.84
N TRP A 132 24.85 -7.45 -1.76
CA TRP A 132 25.34 -6.82 -0.55
C TRP A 132 24.25 -6.02 0.16
N TRP A 133 24.45 -5.74 1.44
CA TRP A 133 23.57 -4.86 2.20
C TRP A 133 23.86 -3.39 1.85
N LEU A 134 22.87 -2.51 1.96
CA LEU A 134 23.10 -1.06 1.86
C LEU A 134 24.13 -0.60 2.93
N PRO A 135 25.05 0.34 2.61
CA PRO A 135 25.14 1.11 1.36
C PRO A 135 25.94 0.44 0.23
N ALA A 136 26.48 -0.77 0.44
CA ALA A 136 27.27 -1.47 -0.57
C ALA A 136 26.41 -2.10 -1.68
N GLY A 137 25.15 -2.47 -1.38
CA GLY A 137 24.15 -2.95 -2.34
C GLY A 137 23.07 -1.93 -2.75
N PRO A 138 21.92 -2.36 -3.29
CA PRO A 138 21.40 -3.73 -3.31
C PRO A 138 22.08 -4.62 -4.35
#